data_AF-A0A9P0PKG2-F1
#
_entry.id   AF-A0A9P0PKG2-F1
#
_cell.length_a   1.000
_cell.length_b   1.000
_cell.length_c   1.000
_cell.angle_alpha   90.00
_cell.angle_beta   90.00
_cell.angle_gamma   90.00
#
_symmetry.space_group_name_H-M   'P 1'
#
loop_
_entity.id
_entity.type
_entity.pdbx_description
1 polymer ?
#
loop_
_entity_poly.entity_id
_entity_poly.type
_entity_poly.pdbx_seq_one_letter_code
_entity_poly.pdbx_strand_id
1 'polypeptide(L)' 'MFQAREISKSIYFSKWYKYSPLAKPVLIIIGRTARLSKIVPCGIWELNLETGLMVVRGIVSYAMFLRTADSLSNGQNN' A
#
# COMPACT_ATOMS: atom_id res chain seq x y z
N MET A 1 3.68 5.86 -6.92
CA MET A 1 4.55 4.84 -6.27
C MET A 1 5.43 4.07 -7.25
N PHE A 2 4.89 3.51 -8.35
CA PHE A 2 5.68 2.72 -9.32
C PHE A 2 6.82 3.51 -10.00
N GLN A 3 6.58 4.76 -10.40
CA GLN A 3 7.59 5.58 -11.09
C GLN A 3 8.85 5.84 -10.24
N ALA A 4 8.72 6.06 -8.93
CA ALA A 4 9.86 6.28 -8.04
C ALA A 4 10.75 5.02 -7.89
N ARG A 5 10.15 3.83 -7.88
CA ARG A 5 10.86 2.55 -7.85
C ARG A 5 11.55 2.24 -9.18
N GLU A 6 10.94 2.65 -10.28
CA GLU A 6 11.53 2.48 -11.61
C GLU A 6 12.74 3.39 -11.82
N ILE A 7 12.65 4.63 -11.32
CA ILE A 7 13.76 5.59 -11.31
C ILE A 7 14.91 5.05 -10.45
N SER A 8 14.64 4.51 -9.26
CA SER A 8 15.71 3.96 -8.40
C SER A 8 16.38 2.73 -8.99
N LYS A 9 15.62 1.83 -9.65
CA LYS A 9 16.16 0.72 -10.43
C LYS A 9 17.05 1.21 -11.58
N SER A 10 16.55 2.13 -12.39
CA SER A 10 17.28 2.69 -13.54
C SER A 10 18.60 3.34 -13.10
N ILE A 11 18.56 4.12 -12.00
CA ILE A 11 19.75 4.72 -11.41
C ILE A 11 20.71 3.64 -10.90
N TYR A 12 20.24 2.60 -10.20
CA TYR A 12 21.07 1.50 -9.70
C TYR A 12 21.82 0.77 -10.83
N PHE A 13 21.15 0.49 -11.94
CA PHE A 13 21.74 -0.14 -13.13
C PHE A 13 22.67 0.77 -13.95
N SER A 14 22.66 2.09 -13.68
CA SER A 14 23.61 3.00 -14.31
C SER A 14 25.02 2.83 -13.74
N LYS A 15 26.05 3.23 -14.49
CA LYS A 15 27.46 3.13 -14.05
C LYS A 15 27.89 4.29 -13.13
N TRP A 16 27.01 4.71 -12.21
CA TRP A 16 27.23 5.85 -11.29
C TRP A 16 28.47 5.68 -10.41
N TYR A 17 28.82 4.44 -10.06
CA TYR A 17 30.02 4.10 -9.28
C TYR A 17 31.34 4.41 -10.01
N LYS A 18 31.32 4.57 -11.34
CA LYS A 18 32.51 4.97 -12.12
C LYS A 18 32.78 6.48 -12.03
N TYR A 19 31.80 7.27 -11.58
CA TYR A 19 31.90 8.72 -11.47
C TYR A 19 31.92 9.12 -9.99
N SER A 20 33.12 9.17 -9.41
CA SER A 20 33.39 9.50 -8.00
C SER A 20 32.59 10.70 -7.42
N PRO A 21 32.43 11.85 -8.12
CA PRO A 21 31.68 12.98 -7.56
C PRO A 21 30.16 12.76 -7.51
N LEU A 22 29.61 11.84 -8.32
CA LEU A 22 28.16 11.59 -8.43
C LEU A 22 27.69 10.44 -7.53
N ALA A 23 28.60 9.66 -6.95
CA ALA A 23 28.25 8.49 -6.15
C ALA A 23 27.46 8.85 -4.88
N LYS A 24 27.86 9.89 -4.14
CA LYS A 24 27.17 10.35 -2.93
C LYS A 24 25.72 10.81 -3.18
N PRO A 25 25.44 11.73 -4.12
CA PRO A 25 24.07 12.17 -4.36
C PRO A 25 23.18 11.04 -4.90
N VAL A 26 23.73 10.15 -5.73
CA VAL A 26 23.01 8.98 -6.24
C VAL A 26 22.60 8.03 -5.11
N LEU A 27 23.50 7.72 -4.17
CA LEU A 27 23.15 6.90 -2.99
C LEU A 27 22.03 7.52 -2.16
N ILE A 28 22.03 8.85 -1.98
CA ILE A 28 20.98 9.55 -1.24
C ILE A 28 19.63 9.43 -1.95
N ILE A 29 19.61 9.56 -3.29
CA ILE A 29 18.40 9.43 -4.10
C ILE A 29 17.86 8.00 -4.02
N ILE A 30 18.72 6.98 -4.14
CA ILE A 30 18.33 5.57 -4.00
C ILE A 30 17.77 5.31 -2.59
N GLY A 31 18.43 5.81 -1.54
CA GLY A 31 17.96 5.66 -0.16
C GLY A 31 16.60 6.33 0.09
N ARG A 32 16.36 7.51 -0.49
CA ARG A 32 15.08 8.23 -0.36
C ARG A 32 13.96 7.59 -1.17
N THR A 33 14.25 7.08 -2.36
CA THR A 33 13.26 6.41 -3.22
C THR A 33 12.91 4.99 -2.75
N ALA A 34 13.83 4.33 -2.03
CA ALA A 34 13.56 3.06 -1.35
C ALA A 34 12.54 3.21 -0.20
N ARG A 35 12.45 4.39 0.41
CA ARG A 35 11.32 4.73 1.28
C ARG A 35 10.08 4.87 0.40
N LEU A 36 9.27 3.81 0.41
CA LEU A 36 7.90 3.83 -0.08
C LEU A 36 7.23 5.10 0.48
N SER A 37 6.92 6.06 -0.39
CA SER A 37 6.14 7.24 -0.02
C SER A 37 4.78 6.75 0.45
N LYS A 38 4.66 6.50 1.75
CA LYS A 38 3.43 6.08 2.41
C LYS A 38 2.44 7.21 2.23
N ILE A 39 1.40 6.96 1.45
CA ILE A 39 0.29 7.89 1.34
C ILE A 39 -0.51 7.69 2.62
N VAL A 40 -0.30 8.58 3.59
CA VAL A 40 -1.03 8.58 4.85
C VAL A 40 -2.06 9.68 4.77
N PRO A 41 -3.29 9.41 4.29
CA PRO A 41 -4.37 10.39 4.42
C PRO A 41 -4.56 10.72 5.90
N CYS A 42 -4.50 12.02 6.21
CA CYS A 42 -4.78 12.57 7.53
C CYS A 42 -3.87 12.06 8.68
N GLY A 43 -2.76 11.37 8.38
CA GLY A 43 -1.84 10.85 9.41
C GLY A 43 -2.36 9.64 10.19
N ILE A 44 -3.58 9.17 9.91
CA ILE A 44 -4.29 8.18 10.74
C ILE A 44 -4.12 6.77 10.18
N TRP A 45 -4.05 6.62 8.86
CA TRP A 45 -4.03 5.31 8.24
C TRP A 45 -3.13 5.27 7.01
N GLU A 46 -2.27 4.25 6.92
CA GLU A 46 -1.48 4.01 5.72
C GLU A 46 -2.38 3.40 4.64
N LEU A 47 -2.59 4.14 3.53
CA LEU A 47 -3.29 3.61 2.36
C LEU A 47 -2.39 2.58 1.67
N ASN A 48 -2.56 1.34 2.08
CA ASN A 48 -2.02 0.17 1.42
C ASN A 48 -3.18 -0.64 0.81
N LEU A 49 -2.90 -1.35 -0.30
CA LEU A 49 -3.86 -2.24 -0.93
C LEU A 49 -4.36 -3.31 0.06
N GLU A 50 -3.47 -3.75 0.94
CA GLU A 50 -3.78 -4.68 2.04
C GLU A 50 -4.84 -4.12 2.99
N THR A 51 -4.70 -2.86 3.40
CA THR A 51 -5.73 -2.15 4.18
C THR A 51 -7.05 -2.12 3.44
N GLY A 52 -7.03 -1.73 2.15
CA GLY A 52 -8.25 -1.67 1.34
C GLY A 52 -8.96 -3.01 1.29
N LEU A 53 -8.21 -4.10 1.13
CA LEU A 53 -8.75 -5.46 1.14
C LEU A 53 -9.33 -5.85 2.51
N MET A 54 -8.69 -5.45 3.63
CA MET A 54 -9.25 -5.68 4.96
C MET A 54 -10.59 -4.97 5.16
N VAL A 55 -10.73 -3.72 4.69
CA VAL A 55 -11.99 -2.98 4.78
C VAL A 55 -13.09 -3.67 3.98
N VAL A 56 -12.80 -4.07 2.74
CA VAL A 56 -13.77 -4.80 1.90
C VAL A 56 -14.19 -6.12 2.56
N ARG A 57 -13.22 -6.88 3.12
CA ARG A 57 -13.52 -8.09 3.89
C ARG A 57 -14.43 -7.81 5.07
N GLY A 58 -14.17 -6.74 5.83
CA GLY A 58 -15.02 -6.33 6.95
C GLY A 58 -16.45 -6.03 6.53
N ILE A 59 -16.63 -5.30 5.43
CA ILE A 59 -17.95 -5.00 4.86
C ILE A 59 -18.68 -6.28 4.47
N VAL A 60 -18.02 -7.20 3.76
CA VAL A 60 -18.63 -8.46 3.33
C VAL A 60 -19.00 -9.35 4.52
N SER A 61 -18.11 -9.49 5.50
CA SER A 61 -18.37 -10.26 6.72
C SER A 61 -19.56 -9.71 7.50
N TYR A 62 -19.64 -8.39 7.65
CA TYR A 62 -20.75 -7.73 8.32
C TYR A 62 -22.06 -7.89 7.54
N ALA A 63 -22.03 -7.74 6.21
CA ALA A 63 -23.20 -7.97 5.36
C ALA A 63 -23.69 -9.42 5.43
N MET A 64 -22.79 -10.41 5.45
CA MET A 64 -23.14 -11.81 5.67
C MET A 64 -23.78 -12.03 7.05
N PHE A 65 -23.20 -11.45 8.10
CA PHE A 65 -23.75 -11.53 9.44
C PHE A 65 -25.19 -11.00 9.49
N LEU A 66 -25.43 -9.81 8.92
CA LEU A 66 -26.78 -9.23 8.85
C LEU A 66 -27.75 -10.12 8.07
N ARG A 67 -27.33 -10.68 6.93
CA ARG A 67 -28.18 -11.60 6.15
C ARG A 67 -28.54 -12.85 6.95
N THR A 68 -27.60 -13.40 7.72
CA THR A 68 -27.88 -14.54 8.59
C THR A 68 -28.83 -14.16 9.72
N ALA A 69 -28.62 -13.00 10.36
CA ALA A 69 -29.50 -12.50 11.42
C ALA A 69 -30.94 -12.27 10.91
N ASP A 70 -31.09 -11.68 9.72
CA ASP A 70 -32.40 -11.49 9.07
C ASP A 70 -33.05 -12.83 8.74
N SER A 71 -32.30 -13.80 8.21
CA SER A 71 -32.83 -15.14 7.90
C SER A 71 -33.30 -15.89 9.14
N LEU A 72 -32.61 -15.72 10.28
CA LEU A 72 -33.00 -16.29 11.58
C LEU A 72 -34.26 -15.61 12.13
N SER A 73 -34.36 -14.29 12.02
CA SER A 73 -35.55 -13.54 12.42
C SER A 73 -36.78 -13.92 11.59
N ASN A 74 -36.61 -14.09 10.27
CA ASN A 74 -37.72 -14.44 9.38
C ASN A 74 -38.18 -15.91 9.56
N GLY A 75 -37.31 -16.79 10.06
CA GLY A 75 -37.65 -18.17 10.41
C GLY A 75 -38.40 -18.33 11.74
N GLN A 76 -38.52 -17.29 12.57
CA GLN A 76 -39.33 -17.30 13.80
C GLN A 76 -40.77 -16.81 13.62
N ASN A 77 -41.10 -16.23 12.45
CA ASN A 77 -42.42 -15.66 12.15
C ASN A 77 -43.31 -16.56 11.27
N ASN A 78 -42.96 -17.85 11.10
CA ASN A 78 -43.76 -18.88 10.42
C ASN A 78 -44.01 -20.07 11.35
#